data_AF-A0A850YIM2-F1
#
_entry.id   AF-A0A850YIM2-F1
#
_cell.length_a   1.000
_cell.length_b   1.000
_cell.length_c   1.000
_cell.angle_alpha   90.00
_cell.angle_beta   90.00
_cell.angle_gamma   90.00
#
_symmetry.space_group_name_H-M   'P 1'
#
loop_
_entity.id
_entity.type
_entity.pdbx_description
1 polymer ?
#
loop_
_entity_poly.entity_id
_entity_poly.type
_entity_poly.pdbx_seq_one_letter_code
_entity_poly.pdbx_strand_id
1 'polypeptide(L)'
;YPQYQPMPQINMTILKGEKGDRGERGMQGKFGKTGVAGSRGHAGPKGQKGSMGAPGERCKSHYAAFSVGRKKPLHSNDYYQTLIFDTEFVNLYDHFNMFTGKFYCYIPGIYYFSLNVHTWNQKETYLHIMRNGAEVVILYAQVSDRSIMQSQSVMLELKEQDEVWVRLYKGERENAIFSDEYDTYITFSGHLIKYS
;
A
#
# COMPACT_ATOMS: atom_id res chain seq x y z
N TYR A 1 102.75 57.13 -52.41
CA TYR A 1 104.07 56.45 -52.36
C TYR A 1 104.26 55.94 -50.95
N PRO A 2 104.46 54.63 -50.74
CA PRO A 2 105.71 53.90 -51.06
C PRO A 2 105.39 52.51 -51.67
N GLN A 3 106.25 51.52 -51.89
CA GLN A 3 107.68 51.38 -52.21
C GLN A 3 107.79 50.04 -52.98
N TYR A 4 108.78 49.90 -53.85
CA TYR A 4 109.01 48.75 -54.73
C TYR A 4 110.05 47.79 -54.12
N GLN A 5 109.66 46.51 -54.07
CA GLN A 5 110.43 45.29 -54.41
C GLN A 5 111.69 44.92 -53.59
N PRO A 6 111.93 43.61 -53.31
CA PRO A 6 112.19 42.61 -54.37
C PRO A 6 111.65 41.19 -54.14
N MET A 7 111.32 40.55 -55.26
CA MET A 7 111.18 39.11 -55.42
C MET A 7 112.56 38.46 -55.59
N PRO A 8 112.87 37.36 -54.89
CA PRO A 8 113.82 36.38 -55.37
C PRO A 8 113.07 35.25 -56.09
N GLN A 9 113.47 35.04 -57.33
CA GLN A 9 113.02 33.94 -58.16
C GLN A 9 113.68 32.62 -57.76
N ILE A 10 112.87 31.56 -57.84
CA ILE A 10 113.24 30.15 -57.67
C ILE A 10 113.82 29.64 -59.00
N ASN A 11 114.88 28.84 -58.96
CA ASN A 11 115.21 27.87 -60.03
C ASN A 11 115.68 26.57 -59.38
N MET A 12 114.78 25.60 -59.20
CA MET A 12 114.49 24.50 -60.15
C MET A 12 115.71 23.69 -60.52
N THR A 13 116.07 22.78 -59.63
CA THR A 13 116.61 21.52 -60.09
C THR A 13 116.01 20.40 -59.25
N ILE A 14 115.50 19.40 -59.97
CA ILE A 14 115.31 18.00 -59.55
C ILE A 14 114.03 17.69 -58.76
N LEU A 15 113.27 16.75 -59.36
CA LEU A 15 112.45 15.67 -58.77
C LEU A 15 110.99 15.72 -59.23
N LYS A 16 110.72 15.06 -60.37
CA LYS A 16 109.38 14.63 -60.77
C LYS A 16 108.89 13.62 -59.73
N GLY A 17 108.08 14.07 -58.78
CA GLY A 17 107.47 13.21 -57.75
C GLY A 17 106.48 12.20 -58.35
N GLU A 18 106.45 11.00 -57.78
CA GLU A 18 105.52 9.93 -58.12
C GLU A 18 104.06 10.35 -57.83
N LYS A 19 103.12 9.85 -58.64
CA LYS A 19 101.69 10.14 -58.51
C LYS A 19 101.16 9.51 -57.22
N GLY A 20 100.57 10.33 -56.34
CA GLY A 20 100.05 9.86 -55.04
C GLY A 20 98.91 8.84 -55.15
N ASP A 21 98.82 7.99 -54.14
CA ASP A 21 97.83 6.91 -54.02
C ASP A 21 96.39 7.44 -53.93
N ARG A 22 95.46 6.64 -54.46
CA ARG A 22 94.03 6.97 -54.48
C ARG A 22 93.48 6.94 -53.06
N GLY A 23 92.85 8.04 -52.63
CA GLY A 23 92.32 8.20 -51.27
C GLY A 23 91.27 7.14 -50.87
N GLU A 24 91.22 6.85 -49.56
CA GLU A 24 90.33 5.85 -48.97
C GLU A 24 88.84 6.20 -49.14
N ARG A 25 88.01 5.17 -49.27
CA ARG A 25 86.55 5.30 -49.42
C ARG A 25 85.94 5.81 -48.11
N GLY A 26 85.08 6.84 -48.18
CA GLY A 26 84.44 7.44 -47.01
C GLY A 26 83.59 6.47 -46.18
N MET A 27 83.50 6.73 -44.87
CA MET A 27 82.79 5.89 -43.91
C MET A 27 81.27 5.83 -44.17
N GLN A 28 80.68 4.65 -43.96
CA GLN A 28 79.25 4.40 -44.16
C GLN A 28 78.39 5.20 -43.15
N GLY A 29 77.26 5.74 -43.61
CA GLY A 29 76.37 6.59 -42.80
C GLY A 29 75.73 5.88 -41.61
N LYS A 30 75.40 6.64 -40.56
CA LYS A 30 74.81 6.13 -39.30
C LYS A 30 73.41 5.56 -39.52
N PHE A 31 73.09 4.45 -38.83
CA PHE A 31 71.76 3.81 -38.86
C PHE A 31 70.64 4.75 -38.40
N GLY A 32 69.44 4.61 -39.01
CA GLY A 32 68.26 5.40 -38.69
C GLY A 32 67.67 5.10 -37.30
N LYS A 33 66.99 6.08 -36.70
CA LYS A 33 66.40 5.97 -35.35
C LYS A 33 65.22 4.99 -35.34
N THR A 34 65.14 4.15 -34.30
CA THR A 34 64.04 3.21 -34.05
C THR A 34 62.69 3.93 -33.92
N GLY A 35 61.62 3.36 -34.49
CA GLY A 35 60.28 3.95 -34.48
C GLY A 35 59.64 4.03 -33.08
N VAL A 36 58.70 4.97 -32.92
CA VAL A 36 58.02 5.24 -31.63
C VAL A 36 57.02 4.13 -31.30
N ALA A 37 56.93 3.73 -30.03
CA ALA A 37 55.99 2.71 -29.56
C ALA A 37 54.52 3.16 -29.75
N GLY A 38 53.64 2.22 -30.11
CA GLY A 38 52.22 2.49 -30.37
C GLY A 38 51.46 2.94 -29.11
N SER A 39 50.41 3.75 -29.31
CA SER A 39 49.57 4.27 -28.22
C SER A 39 48.74 3.18 -27.54
N ARG A 40 48.51 3.33 -26.22
CA ARG A 40 47.66 2.44 -25.42
C ARG A 40 46.21 2.47 -25.92
N GLY A 41 45.55 1.31 -25.97
CA GLY A 41 44.15 1.18 -26.39
C GLY A 41 43.16 1.86 -25.45
N HIS A 42 41.98 2.20 -25.98
CA HIS A 42 40.92 2.89 -25.25
C HIS A 42 40.27 2.00 -24.16
N ALA A 43 39.75 2.64 -23.11
CA ALA A 43 39.01 1.95 -22.05
C ALA A 43 37.69 1.38 -22.59
N GLY A 44 37.29 0.20 -22.07
CA GLY A 44 36.04 -0.45 -22.46
C GLY A 44 34.79 0.32 -21.99
N PRO A 45 33.62 0.08 -22.62
CA PRO A 45 32.39 0.77 -22.27
C PRO A 45 31.91 0.39 -20.86
N LYS A 46 31.29 1.35 -20.17
CA LYS A 46 30.67 1.11 -18.86
C LYS A 46 29.47 0.16 -19.01
N GLY A 47 29.33 -0.79 -18.09
CA GLY A 47 28.20 -1.73 -18.07
C GLY A 47 26.85 -1.02 -17.93
N GLN A 48 25.80 -1.63 -18.48
CA GLN A 48 24.45 -1.09 -18.40
C GLN A 48 23.90 -1.17 -16.97
N LYS A 49 23.09 -0.18 -16.58
CA LYS A 49 22.36 -0.20 -15.30
C LYS A 49 21.31 -1.31 -15.34
N GLY A 50 21.19 -2.07 -14.25
CA GLY A 50 20.15 -3.09 -14.12
C GLY A 50 18.74 -2.49 -14.22
N SER A 51 17.78 -3.28 -14.69
CA SER A 51 16.38 -2.88 -14.79
C SER A 51 15.76 -2.68 -13.41
N MET A 52 14.75 -1.79 -13.35
CA MET A 52 13.92 -1.65 -12.15
C MET A 52 13.09 -2.93 -11.94
N GLY A 53 12.97 -3.37 -10.69
CA GLY A 53 12.12 -4.52 -10.33
C GLY A 53 10.65 -4.27 -10.65
N ALA A 54 9.88 -5.35 -10.78
CA ALA A 54 8.43 -5.25 -10.98
C ALA A 54 7.75 -4.56 -9.79
N PRO A 55 6.68 -3.78 -10.00
CA PRO A 55 5.84 -3.28 -8.92
C PRO A 55 5.32 -4.44 -8.05
N GLY A 56 5.25 -4.23 -6.72
CA GLY A 56 4.67 -5.21 -5.81
C GLY A 56 3.18 -5.49 -6.08
N GLU A 57 2.68 -6.63 -5.63
CA GLU A 57 1.25 -6.97 -5.75
C GLU A 57 0.36 -5.94 -5.03
N ARG A 58 -0.82 -5.67 -5.61
CA ARG A 58 -1.83 -4.81 -4.97
C ARG A 58 -2.31 -5.48 -3.68
N CYS A 59 -2.31 -4.75 -2.57
CA CYS A 59 -2.85 -5.21 -1.30
C CYS A 59 -4.32 -5.59 -1.49
N LYS A 60 -4.71 -6.84 -1.20
CA LYS A 60 -6.10 -7.28 -1.27
C LYS A 60 -6.91 -6.47 -0.26
N SER A 61 -7.86 -5.67 -0.74
CA SER A 61 -8.74 -4.90 0.14
C SER A 61 -9.86 -5.80 0.67
N HIS A 62 -9.95 -5.90 1.99
CA HIS A 62 -11.01 -6.64 2.67
C HIS A 62 -12.09 -5.66 3.14
N TYR A 63 -13.34 -5.93 2.76
CA TYR A 63 -14.49 -5.10 3.15
C TYR A 63 -15.60 -6.01 3.68
N ALA A 64 -16.26 -5.56 4.72
CA ALA A 64 -17.53 -6.12 5.17
C ALA A 64 -18.29 -4.98 5.84
N ALA A 65 -19.54 -4.76 5.42
CA ALA A 65 -20.39 -3.74 6.00
C ALA A 65 -21.85 -4.06 5.73
N PHE A 66 -22.71 -3.73 6.69
CA PHE A 66 -24.15 -3.73 6.52
C PHE A 66 -24.76 -2.54 7.27
N SER A 67 -25.92 -2.11 6.81
CA SER A 67 -26.78 -1.14 7.47
C SER A 67 -28.22 -1.50 7.11
N VAL A 68 -29.00 -1.86 8.11
CA VAL A 68 -30.37 -2.34 7.96
C VAL A 68 -31.32 -1.59 8.88
N GLY A 69 -32.56 -1.47 8.46
CA GLY A 69 -33.62 -0.75 9.16
C GLY A 69 -34.84 -1.62 9.43
N ARG A 70 -35.61 -1.24 10.44
CA ARG A 70 -36.90 -1.85 10.74
C ARG A 70 -37.98 -0.77 10.83
N LYS A 71 -39.01 -0.90 10.01
CA LYS A 71 -40.19 -0.03 9.98
C LYS A 71 -41.33 -0.54 10.88
N LYS A 72 -41.35 -1.82 11.19
CA LYS A 72 -42.44 -2.37 12.00
C LYS A 72 -42.18 -2.26 13.51
N PRO A 73 -43.18 -1.89 14.32
CA PRO A 73 -43.08 -2.04 15.77
C PRO A 73 -42.84 -3.49 16.19
N LEU A 74 -42.38 -3.72 17.43
CA LEU A 74 -42.28 -5.06 17.99
C LEU A 74 -42.44 -5.07 19.50
N HIS A 75 -43.28 -5.97 20.00
CA HIS A 75 -43.42 -6.30 21.41
C HIS A 75 -42.64 -7.58 21.71
N SER A 76 -42.06 -7.67 22.91
CA SER A 76 -41.54 -8.93 23.42
C SER A 76 -42.66 -9.94 23.61
N ASN A 77 -42.29 -11.22 23.62
CA ASN A 77 -43.15 -12.32 24.03
C ASN A 77 -42.49 -13.09 25.18
N ASP A 78 -43.07 -14.22 25.57
CA ASP A 78 -42.57 -15.06 26.67
C ASP A 78 -41.21 -15.72 26.37
N TYR A 79 -40.73 -15.63 25.12
CA TYR A 79 -39.49 -16.22 24.64
C TYR A 79 -38.53 -15.13 24.13
N TYR A 80 -37.26 -15.51 23.99
CA TYR A 80 -36.30 -14.62 23.35
C TYR A 80 -36.60 -14.52 21.86
N GLN A 81 -36.81 -13.30 21.38
CA GLN A 81 -37.08 -13.02 19.98
C GLN A 81 -35.92 -12.28 19.34
N THR A 82 -35.40 -12.83 18.24
CA THR A 82 -34.44 -12.13 17.40
C THR A 82 -35.12 -10.96 16.70
N LEU A 83 -34.45 -9.80 16.69
CA LEU A 83 -34.92 -8.63 15.97
C LEU A 83 -34.59 -8.79 14.48
N ILE A 84 -35.63 -8.97 13.66
CA ILE A 84 -35.53 -9.01 12.20
C ILE A 84 -35.75 -7.63 11.59
N PHE A 85 -35.14 -7.40 10.43
CA PHE A 85 -35.15 -6.11 9.73
C PHE A 85 -35.90 -6.25 8.41
N ASP A 86 -36.49 -5.16 7.93
CA ASP A 86 -37.36 -5.13 6.74
C ASP A 86 -36.90 -4.13 5.67
N THR A 87 -35.83 -3.40 5.97
CA THR A 87 -35.24 -2.40 5.08
C THR A 87 -33.74 -2.62 4.99
N GLU A 88 -33.20 -2.74 3.77
CA GLU A 88 -31.76 -2.84 3.53
C GLU A 88 -31.24 -1.51 2.95
N PHE A 89 -30.23 -0.92 3.59
CA PHE A 89 -29.53 0.25 3.06
C PHE A 89 -28.21 -0.15 2.42
N VAL A 90 -27.46 -1.02 3.09
CA VAL A 90 -26.18 -1.59 2.65
C VAL A 90 -26.09 -3.02 3.14
N ASN A 91 -25.64 -3.95 2.30
CA ASN A 91 -25.36 -5.33 2.71
C ASN A 91 -24.26 -5.93 1.82
N LEU A 92 -22.99 -5.61 2.12
CA LEU A 92 -21.89 -6.08 1.30
C LEU A 92 -21.76 -7.60 1.36
N TYR A 93 -21.80 -8.22 0.18
CA TYR A 93 -21.67 -9.66 -0.03
C TYR A 93 -22.73 -10.50 0.73
N ASP A 94 -23.87 -9.90 1.04
CA ASP A 94 -24.98 -10.56 1.75
C ASP A 94 -24.57 -11.16 3.10
N HIS A 95 -23.60 -10.54 3.78
CA HIS A 95 -23.15 -10.98 5.10
C HIS A 95 -24.24 -10.82 6.18
N PHE A 96 -25.23 -9.94 5.98
CA PHE A 96 -26.41 -9.84 6.83
C PHE A 96 -27.59 -10.59 6.23
N ASN A 97 -28.15 -11.55 6.97
CA ASN A 97 -29.32 -12.29 6.56
C ASN A 97 -30.59 -11.61 7.11
N MET A 98 -31.38 -11.01 6.20
CA MET A 98 -32.61 -10.29 6.55
C MET A 98 -33.71 -11.19 7.13
N PHE A 99 -33.72 -12.49 6.79
CA PHE A 99 -34.72 -13.44 7.30
C PHE A 99 -34.42 -13.89 8.72
N THR A 100 -33.14 -14.04 9.08
CA THR A 100 -32.74 -14.45 10.44
C THR A 100 -32.39 -13.28 11.35
N GLY A 101 -32.14 -12.08 10.80
CA GLY A 101 -31.71 -10.89 11.53
C GLY A 101 -30.26 -10.93 12.01
N LYS A 102 -29.41 -11.75 11.35
CA LYS A 102 -28.05 -12.04 11.80
C LYS A 102 -27.00 -11.59 10.78
N PHE A 103 -25.93 -10.99 11.28
CA PHE A 103 -24.68 -10.80 10.57
C PHE A 103 -23.79 -12.05 10.72
N TYR A 104 -23.19 -12.49 9.64
CA TYR A 104 -22.24 -13.60 9.57
C TYR A 104 -20.85 -13.07 9.19
N CYS A 105 -19.86 -13.36 10.02
CA CYS A 105 -18.49 -12.96 9.78
C CYS A 105 -17.79 -13.91 8.81
N TYR A 106 -17.50 -13.44 7.60
CA TYR A 106 -16.66 -14.17 6.62
C TYR A 106 -15.21 -13.67 6.56
N ILE A 107 -14.93 -12.51 7.16
CA ILE A 107 -13.61 -11.90 7.20
C ILE A 107 -13.23 -11.68 8.67
N PRO A 108 -12.32 -12.49 9.25
CA PRO A 108 -11.84 -12.28 10.61
C PRO A 108 -11.26 -10.89 10.80
N GLY A 109 -11.54 -10.26 11.94
CA GLY A 109 -11.07 -8.91 12.19
C GLY A 109 -11.82 -8.18 13.29
N ILE A 110 -11.51 -6.90 13.42
CA ILE A 110 -12.17 -5.98 14.34
C ILE A 110 -13.31 -5.28 13.60
N TYR A 111 -14.51 -5.38 14.15
CA TYR A 111 -15.74 -4.78 13.63
C TYR A 111 -16.28 -3.75 14.60
N TYR A 112 -16.95 -2.73 14.08
CA TYR A 112 -17.80 -1.82 14.86
C TYR A 112 -19.27 -2.09 14.56
N PHE A 113 -20.09 -2.14 15.60
CA PHE A 113 -21.54 -2.30 15.50
C PHE A 113 -22.24 -1.13 16.21
N SER A 114 -23.33 -0.66 15.61
CA SER A 114 -24.18 0.41 16.16
C SER A 114 -25.66 0.06 15.97
N LEU A 115 -26.41 0.16 17.06
CA LEU A 115 -27.85 -0.04 17.13
C LEU A 115 -28.51 1.26 17.59
N ASN A 116 -29.48 1.76 16.84
CA ASN A 116 -30.33 2.87 17.22
C ASN A 116 -31.79 2.41 17.27
N VAL A 117 -32.50 2.80 18.32
CA VAL A 117 -33.86 2.34 18.61
C VAL A 117 -34.67 3.48 19.21
N HIS A 118 -35.87 3.69 18.69
CA HIS A 118 -36.85 4.57 19.30
C HIS A 118 -37.67 3.81 20.32
N THR A 119 -37.69 4.31 21.55
CA THR A 119 -38.44 3.72 22.65
C THR A 119 -39.94 3.96 22.48
N TRP A 120 -40.76 3.11 23.10
CA TRP A 120 -42.21 3.28 23.08
C TRP A 120 -42.69 3.89 24.40
N ASN A 121 -43.59 4.88 24.31
CA ASN A 121 -44.24 5.47 25.49
C ASN A 121 -44.85 4.39 26.39
N GLN A 122 -44.67 4.51 27.71
CA GLN A 122 -45.24 3.61 28.71
C GLN A 122 -44.81 2.14 28.57
N LYS A 123 -43.74 1.86 27.81
CA LYS A 123 -43.12 0.54 27.69
C LYS A 123 -41.66 0.60 28.11
N GLU A 124 -41.14 -0.52 28.58
CA GLU A 124 -39.70 -0.68 28.75
C GLU A 124 -39.08 -0.94 27.37
N THR A 125 -37.83 -0.53 27.14
CA THR A 125 -37.07 -0.98 25.97
C THR A 125 -35.83 -1.69 26.46
N TYR A 126 -35.73 -2.99 26.20
CA TYR A 126 -34.61 -3.82 26.63
C TYR A 126 -34.21 -4.80 25.52
N LEU A 127 -33.02 -4.55 24.95
CA LEU A 127 -32.42 -5.33 23.87
C LEU A 127 -31.00 -5.76 24.22
N HIS A 128 -30.56 -6.88 23.65
CA HIS A 128 -29.16 -7.31 23.69
C HIS A 128 -28.57 -7.31 22.29
N ILE A 129 -27.34 -6.82 22.16
CA ILE A 129 -26.46 -7.21 21.06
C ILE A 129 -25.78 -8.52 21.47
N MET A 130 -25.86 -9.51 20.59
CA MET A 130 -25.45 -10.89 20.82
C MET A 130 -24.24 -11.24 19.96
N ARG A 131 -23.37 -12.11 20.47
CA ARG A 131 -22.31 -12.80 19.70
C ARG A 131 -22.34 -14.29 20.02
N ASN A 132 -22.52 -15.14 19.01
CA ASN A 132 -22.50 -16.61 19.14
C ASN A 132 -23.38 -17.17 20.29
N GLY A 133 -24.44 -16.46 20.66
CA GLY A 133 -25.38 -16.85 21.72
C GLY A 133 -25.11 -16.20 23.08
N ALA A 134 -23.95 -15.55 23.25
CA ALA A 134 -23.63 -14.77 24.44
C ALA A 134 -24.08 -13.31 24.29
N GLU A 135 -24.50 -12.72 25.40
CA GLU A 135 -24.89 -11.31 25.50
C GLU A 135 -23.63 -10.45 25.59
N VAL A 136 -23.49 -9.47 24.71
CA VAL A 136 -22.31 -8.62 24.63
C VAL A 136 -22.54 -7.30 25.35
N VAL A 137 -23.58 -6.58 24.94
CA VAL A 137 -23.99 -5.30 25.53
C VAL A 137 -25.51 -5.18 25.49
N ILE A 138 -26.06 -4.35 26.37
CA ILE A 138 -27.49 -4.07 26.45
C ILE A 138 -27.80 -2.68 25.90
N LEU A 139 -28.99 -2.51 25.32
CA LEU A 139 -29.64 -1.21 25.12
C LEU A 139 -30.88 -1.22 26.01
N TYR A 140 -30.93 -0.31 26.97
CA TYR A 140 -31.96 -0.27 27.99
C TYR A 140 -32.52 1.13 28.17
N ALA A 141 -33.84 1.25 28.22
CA ALA A 141 -34.55 2.43 28.66
C ALA A 141 -35.72 2.03 29.56
N GLN A 142 -35.83 2.73 30.70
CA GLN A 142 -36.95 2.59 31.62
C GLN A 142 -38.24 3.16 31.02
N VAL A 143 -39.36 2.72 31.58
CA VAL A 143 -40.70 3.21 31.22
C VAL A 143 -40.78 4.74 31.40
N SER A 144 -41.30 5.42 30.38
CA SER A 144 -41.50 6.88 30.39
C SER A 144 -42.69 7.30 29.54
N ASP A 145 -43.31 8.44 29.89
CA ASP A 145 -44.38 9.06 29.08
C ASP A 145 -43.85 9.72 27.79
N ARG A 146 -42.53 9.90 27.68
CA ARG A 146 -41.88 10.44 26.48
C ARG A 146 -40.96 9.41 25.86
N SER A 147 -41.24 9.08 24.61
CA SER A 147 -40.35 8.29 23.77
C SER A 147 -39.06 9.05 23.47
N ILE A 148 -37.96 8.33 23.41
CA ILE A 148 -36.62 8.88 23.13
C ILE A 148 -35.91 7.99 22.11
N MET A 149 -34.94 8.55 21.41
CA MET A 149 -33.99 7.76 20.62
C MET A 149 -32.87 7.26 21.55
N GLN A 150 -32.60 5.96 21.51
CA GLN A 150 -31.51 5.31 22.23
C GLN A 150 -30.53 4.71 21.25
N SER A 151 -29.24 4.78 21.61
CA SER A 151 -28.15 4.27 20.80
C SER A 151 -27.23 3.41 21.65
N GLN A 152 -26.78 2.30 21.10
CA GLN A 152 -25.73 1.46 21.70
C GLN A 152 -24.72 1.08 20.62
N SER A 153 -23.44 1.05 20.96
CA SER A 153 -22.39 0.64 20.04
C SER A 153 -21.28 -0.13 20.72
N VAL A 154 -20.59 -0.99 19.98
CA VAL A 154 -19.52 -1.84 20.50
C VAL A 154 -18.54 -2.21 19.38
N MET A 155 -17.26 -2.32 19.72
CA MET A 155 -16.26 -2.94 18.84
C MET A 155 -15.99 -4.37 19.27
N LEU A 156 -15.97 -5.30 18.32
CA LEU A 156 -15.78 -6.73 18.56
C LEU A 156 -14.72 -7.30 17.63
N GLU A 157 -13.81 -8.09 18.18
CA GLU A 157 -12.96 -8.97 17.38
C GLU A 157 -13.73 -10.24 17.05
N LEU A 158 -13.95 -10.48 15.76
CA LEU A 158 -14.70 -11.61 15.24
C LEU A 158 -13.79 -12.59 14.50
N LYS A 159 -14.13 -13.87 14.63
CA LYS A 159 -13.55 -14.96 13.85
C LYS A 159 -14.48 -15.31 12.68
N GLU A 160 -13.96 -16.07 11.73
CA GLU A 160 -14.79 -16.63 10.65
C GLU A 160 -15.93 -17.44 11.27
N GLN A 161 -17.13 -17.33 10.69
CA GLN A 161 -18.39 -17.96 11.13
C GLN A 161 -18.98 -17.40 12.44
N ASP A 162 -18.35 -16.39 13.07
CA ASP A 162 -19.01 -15.69 14.17
C ASP A 162 -20.30 -15.01 13.69
N GLU A 163 -21.34 -15.09 14.51
CA GLU A 163 -22.64 -14.46 14.28
C GLU A 163 -22.85 -13.29 15.24
N VAL A 164 -23.35 -12.16 14.75
CA VAL A 164 -23.76 -11.00 15.55
C VAL A 164 -25.19 -10.60 15.21
N TRP A 165 -26.03 -10.41 16.24
CA TRP A 165 -27.44 -10.04 16.04
C TRP A 165 -28.02 -9.31 17.24
N VAL A 166 -29.26 -8.84 17.10
CA VAL A 166 -30.00 -8.16 18.17
C VAL A 166 -31.17 -9.04 18.61
N ARG A 167 -31.48 -9.08 19.90
CA ARG A 167 -32.69 -9.73 20.42
C ARG A 167 -33.40 -8.86 21.44
N LEU A 168 -34.72 -9.02 21.54
CA LEU A 168 -35.51 -8.47 22.63
C LEU A 168 -35.33 -9.32 23.88
N TYR A 169 -35.27 -8.66 25.04
CA TYR A 169 -35.41 -9.34 26.32
C TYR A 169 -36.81 -9.98 26.44
N LYS A 170 -36.88 -11.17 27.03
CA LYS A 170 -38.11 -11.95 27.21
C LYS A 170 -38.74 -11.71 28.58
N GLY A 171 -40.03 -12.03 28.72
CA GLY A 171 -40.71 -12.12 30.03
C GLY A 171 -41.81 -11.10 30.22
N GLU A 172 -42.41 -11.08 31.42
CA GLU A 172 -43.61 -10.29 31.78
C GLU A 172 -43.40 -8.76 31.80
N ARG A 173 -42.23 -8.29 31.37
CA ARG A 173 -42.00 -6.87 31.20
C ARG A 173 -42.72 -6.46 29.92
N GLU A 174 -43.48 -5.38 29.99
CA GLU A 174 -44.10 -4.73 28.83
C GLU A 174 -43.01 -4.09 27.92
N ASN A 175 -42.12 -4.93 27.38
CA ASN A 175 -40.95 -4.54 26.60
C ASN A 175 -41.34 -4.40 25.13
N ALA A 176 -40.99 -3.24 24.55
CA ALA A 176 -41.32 -2.94 23.16
C ALA A 176 -40.31 -1.95 22.55
N ILE A 177 -40.28 -1.98 21.23
CA ILE A 177 -39.60 -0.99 20.39
C ILE A 177 -40.60 -0.37 19.43
N PHE A 178 -40.50 0.95 19.28
CA PHE A 178 -41.40 1.70 18.42
C PHE A 178 -40.78 1.89 17.03
N SER A 179 -41.62 1.78 16.01
CA SER A 179 -41.36 2.22 14.65
C SER A 179 -42.71 2.33 13.92
N ASP A 180 -42.72 2.92 12.72
CA ASP A 180 -43.90 2.99 11.87
C ASP A 180 -43.56 2.74 10.38
N GLU A 181 -44.59 2.63 9.54
CA GLU A 181 -44.41 2.30 8.12
C GLU A 181 -43.83 3.47 7.29
N TYR A 182 -43.86 4.69 7.83
CA TYR A 182 -43.46 5.91 7.14
C TYR A 182 -41.97 6.18 7.33
N ASP A 183 -41.52 6.27 8.58
CA ASP A 183 -40.16 6.66 8.99
C ASP A 183 -39.36 5.48 9.54
N THR A 184 -38.03 5.50 9.34
CA THR A 184 -37.14 4.44 9.85
C THR A 184 -36.44 4.89 11.13
N TYR A 185 -36.97 4.46 12.28
CA TYR A 185 -36.42 4.82 13.59
C TYR A 185 -35.42 3.80 14.13
N ILE A 186 -35.52 2.55 13.70
CA ILE A 186 -34.69 1.45 14.18
C ILE A 186 -33.66 1.12 13.11
N THR A 187 -32.38 1.22 13.46
CA THR A 187 -31.27 0.87 12.57
C THR A 187 -30.25 -0.01 13.27
N PHE A 188 -29.70 -0.99 12.56
CA PHE A 188 -28.57 -1.77 13.00
C PHE A 188 -27.53 -1.78 11.89
N SER A 189 -26.32 -1.34 12.21
CA SER A 189 -25.23 -1.22 11.27
C SER A 189 -23.97 -1.85 11.83
N GLY A 190 -23.14 -2.38 10.95
CA GLY A 190 -21.81 -2.85 11.32
C GLY A 190 -20.84 -2.83 10.15
N HIS A 191 -19.56 -2.65 10.44
CA HIS A 191 -18.51 -2.66 9.42
C HIS A 191 -17.16 -3.12 9.96
N LEU A 192 -16.36 -3.73 9.08
CA LEU A 192 -14.98 -4.13 9.32
C LEU A 192 -14.10 -2.87 9.43
N ILE A 193 -13.39 -2.75 10.54
CA ILE A 193 -12.40 -1.70 10.78
C ILE A 193 -11.01 -2.18 10.35
N LYS A 194 -10.67 -3.42 10.72
CA LYS A 194 -9.36 -4.00 10.43
C LYS A 194 -9.47 -5.51 10.31
N TYR A 195 -9.02 -6.07 9.19
CA TYR A 195 -8.91 -7.52 9.04
C TYR A 195 -7.71 -8.07 9.83
N SER A 196 -7.82 -9.31 10.30
CA SER A 196 -6.77 -10.04 11.02
C SER A 196 -6.04 -11.02 10.11
#